data_AF-S6U3U1-F1
#
_entry.id   AF-S6U3U1-F1
#
_cell.length_a   1.000
_cell.length_b   1.000
_cell.length_c   1.000
_cell.angle_alpha   90.00
_cell.angle_beta   90.00
_cell.angle_gamma   90.00
#
_symmetry.space_group_name_H-M   'P 1'
#
loop_
_entity.id
_entity.type
_entity.pdbx_description
1 polymer ?
#
loop_
_entity_poly.entity_id
_entity_poly.type
_entity_poly.pdbx_seq_one_letter_code
_entity_poly.pdbx_strand_id
1 'polypeptide(L)' 'MAGQGALGALRGYARSDHVTTEMRLGDFLDQGGKVYSDTSAMSAGGDSVEALIVTLPKGRKVPVNILD' A
#
# COMPACT_ATOMS: atom_id res chain seq x y z
N MET A 1 0.29 0.14 2.30
CA MET A 1 0.79 -0.28 3.63
C MET A 1 1.58 -1.57 3.47
N ALA A 2 2.60 -1.77 4.28
CA ALA A 2 3.43 -2.99 4.27
C ALA A 2 3.63 -3.50 5.72
N GLY A 3 3.95 -4.78 5.87
CA GLY A 3 4.13 -5.44 7.17
C GLY A 3 2.99 -6.40 7.53
N GLN A 4 3.22 -7.27 8.51
CA GLN A 4 2.26 -8.30 8.92
C GLN A 4 0.93 -7.73 9.43
N GLY A 5 0.95 -6.53 10.01
CA GLY A 5 -0.25 -5.83 10.50
C GLY A 5 -1.01 -5.03 9.42
N ALA A 6 -0.49 -4.96 8.18
CA ALA A 6 -1.01 -4.04 7.17
C ALA A 6 -2.50 -4.25 6.85
N LEU A 7 -2.92 -5.50 6.62
CA LEU A 7 -4.31 -5.79 6.30
C LEU A 7 -5.26 -5.45 7.46
N GLY A 8 -4.85 -5.72 8.70
CA GLY A 8 -5.63 -5.38 9.88
C GLY A 8 -5.79 -3.86 10.05
N ALA A 9 -4.71 -3.11 9.81
CA ALA A 9 -4.69 -1.66 9.94
C ALA A 9 -5.50 -0.94 8.84
N LEU A 10 -5.67 -1.55 7.66
CA LEU A 10 -6.54 -1.03 6.59
C LEU A 10 -8.03 -0.96 6.98
N ARG A 11 -8.47 -1.75 7.96
CA ARG A 11 -9.86 -1.72 8.47
C ARG A 11 -10.26 -0.33 8.99
N GLY A 12 -9.32 0.48 9.48
CA GLY A 12 -9.59 1.86 9.90
C GLY A 12 -10.01 2.79 8.75
N TYR A 13 -9.70 2.42 7.50
CA TYR A 13 -10.02 3.19 6.29
C TYR A 13 -11.22 2.63 5.51
N ALA A 14 -11.76 1.48 5.92
CA ALA A 14 -12.83 0.80 5.22
C ALA A 14 -14.14 1.62 5.29
N ARG A 15 -14.85 1.69 4.15
CA ARG A 15 -16.21 2.22 4.01
C ARG A 15 -17.02 1.24 3.18
N SER A 16 -18.35 1.35 3.22
CA SER A 16 -19.26 0.39 2.57
C SER A 16 -19.14 0.31 1.05
N ASP A 17 -18.46 1.26 0.41
CA ASP A 17 -18.24 1.38 -1.02
C ASP A 17 -16.75 1.29 -1.41
N HIS A 18 -15.87 0.86 -0.51
CA HIS A 18 -14.44 0.70 -0.74
C HIS A 18 -14.05 -0.77 -0.92
N VAL A 19 -12.97 -1.00 -1.67
CA VAL A 19 -12.34 -2.32 -1.80
C VAL A 19 -10.90 -2.28 -1.30
N THR A 20 -10.45 -3.34 -0.63
CA THR A 20 -9.04 -3.49 -0.27
C THR A 20 -8.29 -4.18 -1.39
N THR A 21 -7.13 -3.64 -1.77
CA THR A 21 -6.28 -4.22 -2.81
C THR A 21 -4.92 -4.67 -2.27
N GLU A 22 -4.47 -5.81 -2.77
CA GLU A 22 -3.12 -6.32 -2.59
C GLU A 22 -2.32 -6.13 -3.88
N MET A 23 -1.07 -5.71 -3.73
CA MET A 23 -0.13 -5.48 -4.82
C MET A 23 1.26 -5.98 -4.43
N ARG A 24 2.01 -6.48 -5.41
CA ARG A 24 3.41 -6.86 -5.22
C ARG A 24 4.31 -5.62 -5.36
N LEU A 25 5.06 -5.29 -4.31
CA LEU A 25 6.00 -4.15 -4.33
C LEU A 25 7.00 -4.24 -5.48
N GLY A 26 7.47 -5.46 -5.80
CA GLY A 26 8.39 -5.71 -6.91
C GLY A 26 7.86 -5.19 -8.25
N ASP A 27 6.55 -5.21 -8.49
CA ASP A 27 5.97 -4.78 -9.76
C ASP A 27 6.10 -3.27 -9.96
N PHE A 28 6.26 -2.49 -8.89
CA PHE A 28 6.63 -1.07 -8.98
C PHE A 28 8.12 -0.91 -9.24
N LEU A 29 8.96 -1.65 -8.50
CA LEU A 29 10.42 -1.58 -8.60
C LEU A 29 10.93 -1.97 -9.99
N ASP A 30 10.36 -3.03 -10.57
CA ASP A 30 10.67 -3.52 -11.92
C ASP A 30 10.33 -2.47 -13.01
N GLN A 31 9.53 -1.46 -12.67
CA GLN A 31 9.13 -0.36 -13.55
C GLN A 31 9.84 0.96 -13.21
N GLY A 32 10.87 0.94 -12.37
CA GLY A 32 11.62 2.14 -11.95
C GLY A 32 10.97 2.93 -10.83
N GLY A 33 9.99 2.34 -10.13
CA GLY A 33 9.38 2.90 -8.93
C GLY A 33 10.38 3.03 -7.78
N LYS A 34 10.13 4.01 -6.91
CA LYS A 34 10.92 4.29 -5.71
C LYS A 34 10.01 4.26 -4.50
N VAL A 35 10.56 3.82 -3.37
CA VAL A 35 9.82 3.64 -2.11
C VAL A 35 10.27 4.69 -1.13
N TYR A 36 9.30 5.34 -0.48
CA TYR A 36 9.51 6.35 0.53
C TYR A 36 8.61 6.05 1.73
N SER A 37 9.10 6.29 2.94
CA SER A 37 8.26 6.27 4.13
C SER A 37 7.21 7.38 4.05
N ASP A 38 5.96 7.04 4.35
CA ASP A 38 4.87 8.01 4.44
C ASP A 38 4.66 8.43 5.90
N THR A 39 5.15 9.61 6.24
CA THR A 39 5.00 10.17 7.60
C THR A 39 3.66 10.88 7.82
N SER A 40 2.79 10.94 6.80
CA SER A 40 1.49 11.61 6.88
C SER A 40 0.34 10.67 7.26
N ALA A 41 0.55 9.36 7.19
CA ALA A 41 -0.49 8.37 7.41
C ALA A 41 -0.85 8.23 8.90
N MET A 42 -2.14 8.38 9.22
CA MET A 42 -2.68 8.28 10.59
C MET A 42 -2.46 6.90 11.26
N SER A 43 -2.32 5.84 10.48
CA SER A 43 -2.14 4.46 10.96
C SER A 43 -0.68 3.97 10.88
N ALA A 44 0.27 4.85 10.54
CA ALA A 44 1.69 4.52 10.61
C ALA A 44 2.20 4.68 12.04
N GLY A 45 2.98 3.71 12.54
CA GLY A 45 3.65 3.84 13.85
C GLY A 45 3.38 2.72 14.87
N GLY A 46 2.79 1.59 14.49
CA GLY A 46 2.86 0.36 15.29
C GLY A 46 3.97 -0.57 14.78
N ASP A 47 4.58 -1.37 15.67
CA ASP A 47 5.76 -2.25 15.42
C ASP A 47 5.67 -3.22 14.22
N SER A 48 4.53 -3.32 13.54
CA SER A 48 4.27 -4.30 12.49
C SER A 48 3.55 -3.75 11.25
N VAL A 49 3.44 -2.41 11.11
CA VAL A 49 2.85 -1.77 9.93
C VAL A 49 3.57 -0.48 9.53
N GLU A 50 3.94 -0.41 8.25
CA GLU A 50 4.61 0.74 7.64
C GLU A 50 3.72 1.35 6.54
N ALA A 51 3.52 2.67 6.60
CA ALA A 51 2.92 3.41 5.50
C ALA A 51 4.01 3.85 4.52
N LEU A 52 3.73 3.70 3.22
CA LEU A 52 4.70 3.92 2.15
C LEU A 52 4.04 4.72 1.02
N ILE A 53 4.80 5.67 0.48
CA ILE A 53 4.56 6.21 -0.86
C ILE A 53 5.46 5.45 -1.83
N VAL A 54 4.85 4.85 -2.86
CA VAL A 54 5.56 4.14 -3.92
C VAL A 54 5.28 4.84 -5.24
N THR A 55 6.33 5.32 -5.92
CA THR A 55 6.16 5.98 -7.21
C THR A 55 5.94 4.96 -8.32
N LEU A 56 5.19 5.37 -9.35
CA LEU A 56 4.98 4.62 -10.57
C LEU A 56 5.10 5.58 -11.76
N PRO A 57 6.02 5.36 -12.72
CA PRO A 57 6.20 6.28 -13.83
C PRO A 57 4.94 6.47 -14.68
N LYS A 58 4.83 7.64 -15.32
CA LYS A 58 3.67 7.99 -16.16
C LYS A 58 3.43 6.92 -17.24
N GLY A 59 2.17 6.50 -17.38
CA GLY A 59 1.77 5.49 -18.37
C GLY A 59 2.00 4.04 -17.95
N ARG A 60 2.47 3.81 -16.71
CA ARG A 60 2.67 2.47 -16.14
C ARG A 60 1.52 2.09 -15.19
N LYS A 61 1.34 0.79 -15.00
CA LYS A 61 0.33 0.18 -14.12
C LYS A 61 0.88 -1.09 -13.49
N VAL A 62 0.30 -1.51 -12.37
CA VAL A 62 0.61 -2.78 -11.69
C VAL A 62 -0.67 -3.62 -11.60
N PRO A 63 -0.56 -4.96 -11.59
CA PRO A 63 -1.70 -5.81 -11.26
C PRO A 63 -2.08 -5.64 -9.78
N VAL A 64 -3.37 -5.84 -9.50
CA VAL A 64 -3.91 -5.81 -8.13
C VAL A 64 -4.81 -7.01 -7.92
N ASN A 65 -4.82 -7.56 -6.71
CA ASN A 65 -5.83 -8.50 -6.25
C ASN A 65 -6.82 -7.76 -5.36
N ILE A 66 -8.12 -7.96 -5.54
CA ILE A 66 -9.14 -7.44 -4.62
C ILE A 66 -9.33 -8.46 -3.50
N LEU A 67 -9.28 -8.01 -2.24
CA LEU A 67 -9.40 -8.85 -1.06
C LEU A 67 -10.81 -8.80 -0.44
N ASP A 68 -11.46 -7.65 -0.50
CA ASP A 68 -12.84 -7.38 -0.05
C ASP A 68 -13.47 -6.20 -0.82
#